data_AF-A0A357Z956-F1
#
_entry.id   AF-A0A357Z956-F1
#
_cell.length_a   1.000
_cell.length_b   1.000
_cell.length_c   1.000
_cell.angle_alpha   90.00
_cell.angle_beta   90.00
_cell.angle_gamma   90.00
#
_symmetry.space_group_name_H-M   'P 1'
#
loop_
_entity.id
_entity.type
_entity.pdbx_description
1 polymer ?
#
loop_
_entity_poly.entity_id
_entity_poly.type
_entity_poly.pdbx_seq_one_letter_code
_entity_poly.pdbx_strand_id
1 'polypeptide(L)' 'MKKFEFVSEKKFNKPDDPYFYTKEDGYFVSDSGSYDKDQAYEKFLYLSQGGSLKPTIEVLDQIILND' A
#
# COMPACT_ATOMS: atom_id res chain seq x y z
N MET A 1 -17.05 10.55 -0.03
CA MET A 1 -15.65 10.85 -0.43
C MET A 1 -14.77 9.79 0.17
N LYS A 2 -13.80 9.27 -0.58
CA LYS A 2 -12.77 8.38 -0.03
C LYS A 2 -11.82 9.19 0.84
N LYS A 3 -11.43 8.64 1.99
CA LYS A 3 -10.46 9.25 2.90
C LYS A 3 -9.10 8.57 2.70
N PHE A 4 -8.07 9.37 2.44
CA PHE A 4 -6.69 8.89 2.37
C PHE A 4 -5.89 9.46 3.54
N GLU A 5 -5.11 8.61 4.22
CA GLU A 5 -4.26 9.00 5.34
C GLU A 5 -2.83 8.53 5.09
N PHE A 6 -1.86 9.43 5.23
CA PHE A 6 -0.44 9.09 5.19
C PHE A 6 0.04 8.81 6.62
N VAL A 7 0.46 7.57 6.87
CA VAL A 7 0.75 7.04 8.20
C VAL A 7 2.24 6.76 8.33
N SER A 8 2.79 7.04 9.52
CA SER A 8 4.12 6.60 9.94
C SER A 8 3.97 5.68 11.14
N GLU A 9 4.47 4.46 11.03
CA GLU A 9 4.43 3.44 12.07
C GLU A 9 5.84 3.07 12.50
N LYS A 10 6.09 3.05 13.81
CA LYS A 10 7.37 2.64 14.39
C LYS A 10 7.20 1.31 15.08
N LYS A 11 8.11 0.37 14.83
CA LYS A 11 8.11 -0.91 15.55
C LYS A 11 8.72 -0.72 16.94
N PHE A 12 8.17 -1.40 17.94
CA PHE A 12 8.67 -1.32 19.33
C PHE A 12 10.18 -1.61 19.43
N ASN A 13 10.68 -2.55 18.64
CA ASN A 13 12.09 -2.95 18.61
C ASN A 13 12.98 -2.09 17.68
N LYS A 14 12.40 -1.16 16.92
CA LYS A 14 13.10 -0.28 15.97
C LYS A 14 12.42 1.10 15.91
N PRO A 15 12.49 1.90 16.98
CA PRO A 15 11.81 3.20 17.05
C PRO A 15 12.39 4.25 16.08
N ASP A 16 13.62 4.03 15.61
CA ASP A 16 14.32 4.94 14.69
C ASP A 16 14.10 4.60 13.21
N ASP A 17 13.47 3.46 12.90
CA ASP A 17 13.14 3.00 11.54
C ASP A 17 11.61 3.07 11.30
N PRO A 18 11.03 4.25 11.05
CA PRO A 18 9.62 4.36 10.72
C PRO A 18 9.31 3.70 9.37
N TYR A 19 8.19 2.99 9.31
CA TYR A 19 7.57 2.51 8.09
C TYR A 19 6.42 3.45 7.71
N PHE A 20 6.41 3.94 6.48
CA PHE A 20 5.43 4.89 5.97
C PHE A 20 4.48 4.18 5.02
N TYR A 21 3.18 4.50 5.06
CA TYR A 21 2.18 3.89 4.19
C TYR A 21 0.89 4.72 4.09
N THR A 22 -0.02 4.29 3.19
CA THR A 22 -1.33 4.89 2.98
C THR A 22 -2.44 4.02 3.57
N LYS A 23 -3.40 4.66 4.25
CA LYS A 23 -4.72 4.07 4.52
C LYS A 23 -5.78 4.68 3.60
N GLU A 24 -6.61 3.85 3.00
CA GLU A 24 -7.83 4.24 2.28
C GLU A 24 -9.04 3.79 3.11
N ASP A 25 -9.88 4.74 3.52
CA ASP A 25 -11.07 4.50 4.35
C ASP A 25 -10.79 3.66 5.60
N GLY A 26 -9.61 3.86 6.22
CA GLY A 26 -9.14 3.16 7.41
C GLY A 26 -8.39 1.85 7.14
N TYR A 27 -8.35 1.36 5.90
CA TYR A 27 -7.69 0.12 5.51
C TYR A 27 -6.30 0.37 4.92
N PHE A 28 -5.34 -0.47 5.27
CA PHE A 28 -3.99 -0.43 4.71
C PHE A 28 -3.99 -0.77 3.22
N VAL A 29 -3.30 0.05 2.41
CA VAL A 29 -3.05 -0.24 1.00
C VAL A 29 -1.71 -0.95 0.87
N SER A 30 -1.72 -2.25 0.53
CA SER A 30 -0.56 -3.15 0.50
C SER A 30 0.68 -2.56 -0.16
N ASP A 31 0.50 -1.99 -1.34
CA ASP A 31 1.62 -1.57 -2.21
C ASP A 31 2.09 -0.13 -1.94
N SER A 32 1.45 0.54 -0.97
CA SER A 32 1.75 1.93 -0.63
C SER A 32 2.98 2.10 0.27
N GLY A 33 3.41 1.04 0.96
CA GLY A 33 4.38 1.18 2.03
C GLY A 33 5.85 1.28 1.58
N SER A 34 6.67 2.01 2.36
CA SER A 34 8.13 2.11 2.21
C SER A 34 8.80 2.54 3.52
N TYR A 35 10.07 2.20 3.70
CA TYR A 35 10.92 2.79 4.76
C TYR A 35 11.49 4.16 4.33
N ASP A 36 11.39 4.50 3.05
CA ASP A 36 11.69 5.83 2.52
C ASP A 36 10.40 6.67 2.52
N LYS A 37 10.42 7.81 3.23
CA LYS A 37 9.26 8.68 3.38
C LYS A 37 8.82 9.30 2.05
N ASP A 38 9.77 9.70 1.21
CA ASP A 38 9.48 10.43 -0.02
C ASP A 38 8.82 9.48 -1.02
N GLN A 39 9.35 8.26 -1.15
CA GLN A 39 8.72 7.22 -1.98
C GLN A 39 7.30 6.87 -1.52
N ALA A 40 7.08 6.72 -0.21
CA ALA A 40 5.74 6.45 0.32
C ALA A 40 4.78 7.64 0.10
N TYR A 41 5.30 8.86 0.17
CA TYR A 41 4.51 10.07 -0.06
C TYR A 41 4.10 10.25 -1.53
N GLU A 42 4.99 9.95 -2.48
CA GLU A 42 4.65 9.92 -3.90
C GLU A 42 3.50 8.95 -4.20
N LYS A 43 3.56 7.74 -3.62
CA LYS A 43 2.49 6.75 -3.71
C LYS A 43 1.18 7.24 -3.08
N PHE A 44 1.25 7.91 -1.94
CA PHE A 44 0.09 8.54 -1.29
C PHE A 44 -0.58 9.57 -2.22
N LEU A 45 0.20 10.48 -2.82
CA LEU A 45 -0.32 11.47 -3.75
C LEU A 45 -1.00 10.80 -4.95
N TYR A 46 -0.34 9.81 -5.56
CA TYR A 46 -0.89 9.06 -6.69
C TYR A 46 -2.24 8.40 -6.36
N LEU A 47 -2.35 7.72 -5.22
CA LEU A 47 -3.61 7.10 -4.75
C LEU A 47 -4.69 8.15 -4.49
N SER A 48 -4.34 9.28 -3.85
CA SER A 48 -5.30 10.34 -3.51
C SER A 48 -5.92 11.02 -4.73
N GLN A 49 -5.25 10.96 -5.88
CA GLN A 49 -5.73 11.47 -7.18
C GLN A 49 -6.57 10.44 -7.96
N GLY A 50 -6.82 9.26 -7.39
CA GLY A 50 -7.58 8.18 -8.02
C GLY A 50 -6.73 7.14 -8.76
N GLY A 51 -5.40 7.18 -8.63
CA GLY A 51 -4.51 6.14 -9.13
C GLY A 51 -4.69 4.80 -8.43
N SER A 52 -4.18 3.72 -9.02
CA SER A 52 -4.21 2.37 -8.45
C SER A 52 -2.82 1.76 -8.48
N LEU A 53 -2.32 1.34 -7.32
CA LEU A 53 -1.06 0.59 -7.20
C LEU A 53 -1.24 -0.92 -7.37
N LYS A 54 -2.48 -1.40 -7.57
CA LYS A 54 -2.73 -2.82 -7.77
C LYS A 54 -1.96 -3.31 -8.99
N PRO A 55 -1.17 -4.39 -8.86
CA PRO A 55 -0.48 -4.95 -10.01
C PRO A 55 -1.50 -5.42 -11.05
N THR A 56 -1.15 -5.26 -12.32
CA THR A 56 -1.86 -5.94 -13.40
C THR A 56 -1.53 -7.41 -13.30
N ILE A 57 -2.53 -8.23 -13.01
CA ILE A 57 -2.36 -9.69 -12.91
C ILE A 57 -2.82 -10.29 -14.23
N GLU A 58 -1.92 -11.03 -14.87
CA GLU A 58 -2.23 -11.88 -16.02
C GLU A 58 -2.13 -13.35 -15.56
N VAL A 59 -3.22 -14.10 -15.70
CA VAL A 59 -3.23 -15.53 -15.40
C VAL A 59 -2.83 -16.26 -16.68
N LEU A 60 -1.62 -16.82 -16.70
CA LEU A 60 -1.07 -17.49 -17.89
C LEU A 60 -1.57 -18.93 -18.06
N ASP A 61 -1.91 -19.61 -16.97
CA ASP A 61 -2.44 -20.98 -16.99
C ASP A 61 -3.24 -21.26 -15.71
N GLN A 62 -4.21 -22.16 -15.76
CA GLN A 62 -5.02 -22.58 -14.61
C GLN A 62 -5.41 -24.07 -14.70
N ILE A 63 -5.32 -24.79 -13.58
CA ILE A 63 -5.80 -26.17 -13.46
C ILE A 63 -7.01 -26.18 -12.54
N ILE A 64 -8.14 -26.67 -13.02
CA ILE A 64 -9.35 -26.89 -12.24
C ILE A 64 -9.46 -28.39 -11.95
N LEU A 65 -9.44 -28.75 -10.67
CA LEU A 65 -9.69 -30.12 -10.23
C LEU A 65 -11.16 -30.22 -9.80
N ASN A 66 -11.85 -31.24 -10.30
CA ASN A 66 -13.18 -31.61 -9.81
C ASN A 66 -13.03 -32.86 -8.94
N ASP A 67 -13.73 -32.91 -7.81
CA ASP A 67 -13.83 -34.07 -6.90
C ASP A 67 -14.53 -35.27 -7.57
#